data_AF-A0A3D8VFF4-F1
#
_entry.id   AF-A0A3D8VFF4-F1
#
_cell.length_a   1.000
_cell.length_b   1.000
_cell.length_c   1.000
_cell.angle_alpha   90.00
_cell.angle_beta   90.00
_cell.angle_gamma   90.00
#
_symmetry.space_group_name_H-M   'P 1'
#
loop_
_entity.id
_entity.type
_entity.pdbx_description
1 polymer ?
#
loop_
_entity_poly.entity_id
_entity_poly.type
_entity_poly.pdbx_seq_one_letter_code
_entity_poly.pdbx_strand_id
1 'polypeptide(L)'
;MHTRVVIADDHLPVLASVGAAVAATGATVVARARSPDELLAALHELPCDLLVCDYAMPVDAQVDGIEMVHGIRSQWPELPVIMLTTMSNGVILRALLESGVRGLVDKAAPALELHAAIRAVEQGDTVVSPSFTEAIAGYAAHLDEPVLWREIARMFERGRSTSEIAAMLGVPVSCVERHKLASTVGGDEDTPKTESQRHPCEPHR
;
A
#
# COMPACT_ATOMS: atom_id res chain seq x y z
N MET A 1 22.52 15.90 11.48
CA MET A 1 21.08 15.83 11.78
C MET A 1 20.74 14.39 12.06
N HIS A 2 19.81 14.14 12.98
CA HIS A 2 19.34 12.78 13.30
C HIS A 2 17.96 12.64 12.68
N THR A 3 17.78 11.71 11.74
CA THR A 3 16.55 11.60 10.94
C THR A 3 15.34 11.38 11.83
N ARG A 4 14.34 12.26 11.73
CA ARG A 4 13.09 12.20 12.50
C ARG A 4 12.06 11.40 11.72
N VAL A 5 11.72 10.24 12.25
CA VAL A 5 10.84 9.28 11.60
C VAL A 5 9.48 9.28 12.28
N VAL A 6 8.42 9.47 11.51
CA VAL A 6 7.07 9.11 11.95
C VAL A 6 6.81 7.69 11.47
N ILE A 7 6.31 6.83 12.37
CA ILE A 7 5.93 5.47 12.02
C ILE A 7 4.42 5.29 12.23
N ALA A 8 3.76 4.61 11.29
CA ALA A 8 2.30 4.42 11.33
C ALA A 8 1.93 2.97 11.01
N ASP A 9 1.24 2.29 11.92
CA ASP A 9 0.73 0.92 11.78
C ASP A 9 -0.30 0.67 12.90
N ASP A 10 -1.44 0.05 12.61
CA ASP A 10 -2.47 -0.26 13.60
C ASP A 10 -2.05 -1.44 14.52
N HIS A 11 -1.13 -2.29 14.04
CA HIS A 11 -0.62 -3.46 14.75
C HIS A 11 0.54 -3.11 15.68
N LEU A 12 0.27 -3.04 16.99
CA LEU A 12 1.26 -2.74 18.03
C LEU A 12 2.57 -3.57 17.97
N PRO A 13 2.57 -4.89 17.69
CA PRO A 13 3.81 -5.65 17.55
C PRO A 13 4.67 -5.18 16.37
N VAL A 14 4.04 -4.73 15.28
CA VAL A 14 4.74 -4.21 14.11
C VAL A 14 5.30 -2.82 14.39
N LEU A 15 4.55 -1.93 15.03
CA LEU A 15 5.09 -0.63 15.50
C LEU A 15 6.33 -0.78 16.39
N ALA A 16 6.36 -1.80 17.24
CA ALA A 16 7.54 -2.09 18.07
C ALA A 16 8.73 -2.59 17.22
N SER A 17 8.49 -3.50 16.29
CA SER A 17 9.50 -4.03 15.35
C SER A 17 10.09 -2.93 14.45
N VAL A 18 9.23 -2.15 13.79
CA VAL A 18 9.59 -1.00 12.95
C VAL A 18 10.34 0.04 13.76
N GLY A 19 9.88 0.35 14.98
CA GLY A 19 10.57 1.30 15.85
C GLY A 19 11.98 0.83 16.27
N ALA A 20 12.19 -0.47 16.46
CA ALA A 20 13.52 -1.03 16.70
C ALA A 20 14.41 -0.95 15.44
N ALA A 21 13.86 -1.21 14.25
CA ALA A 21 14.59 -1.09 12.99
C ALA A 21 15.04 0.35 12.71
N VAL A 22 14.17 1.33 12.93
CA VAL A 22 14.49 2.77 12.85
C VAL A 22 15.58 3.16 13.87
N ALA A 23 15.49 2.66 15.11
CA ALA A 23 16.50 2.96 16.13
C ALA A 23 17.89 2.41 15.77
N ALA A 24 17.97 1.24 15.13
CA ALA A 24 19.23 0.63 14.72
C ALA A 24 19.88 1.29 13.48
N THR A 25 19.16 2.09 12.69
CA THR A 25 19.79 3.02 11.74
C THR A 25 20.33 4.28 12.44
N GLY A 26 20.12 4.47 13.73
CA GLY A 26 20.41 5.75 14.37
C GLY A 26 19.55 6.87 13.80
N ALA A 27 18.30 6.57 13.44
CA ALA A 27 17.22 7.53 13.29
C ALA A 27 16.37 7.57 14.58
N THR A 28 15.47 8.54 14.73
CA THR A 28 14.63 8.69 15.94
C THR A 28 13.17 8.62 15.54
N VAL A 29 12.42 7.70 16.14
CA VAL A 29 10.96 7.69 16.06
C VAL A 29 10.42 8.87 16.87
N VAL A 30 9.92 9.91 16.20
CA VAL A 30 9.35 11.11 16.85
C VAL A 30 7.86 10.97 17.15
N ALA A 31 7.15 10.14 16.39
CA ALA A 31 5.75 9.77 16.66
C ALA A 31 5.46 8.33 16.25
N ARG A 32 4.46 7.74 16.90
CA ARG A 32 3.86 6.45 16.52
C ARG A 32 2.37 6.69 16.34
N ALA A 33 1.87 6.52 15.13
CA ALA A 33 0.46 6.59 14.82
C ALA A 33 -0.12 5.17 14.68
N ARG A 34 -1.34 4.99 15.16
CA ARG A 34 -2.15 3.77 15.04
C ARG A 34 -3.35 3.96 14.13
N SER A 35 -3.51 5.17 13.59
CA SER A 35 -4.62 5.59 12.74
C SER A 35 -4.15 6.68 11.77
N PRO A 36 -4.77 6.81 10.59
CA PRO A 36 -4.55 7.95 9.70
C PRO A 36 -4.69 9.33 10.37
N ASP A 37 -5.63 9.53 11.29
CA ASP A 37 -5.78 10.83 11.97
C ASP A 37 -4.61 11.11 12.94
N GLU A 38 -4.14 10.10 13.69
CA GLU A 38 -2.93 10.23 14.52
C GLU A 38 -1.70 10.53 13.67
N LEU A 39 -1.62 9.94 12.46
CA LEU A 39 -0.54 10.20 11.50
C LEU A 39 -0.60 11.64 11.00
N LEU A 40 -1.76 12.12 10.54
CA LEU A 40 -1.92 13.47 10.03
C LEU A 40 -1.72 14.54 11.12
N ALA A 41 -2.18 14.29 12.35
CA ALA A 41 -1.90 15.15 13.49
C ALA A 41 -0.39 15.20 13.79
N ALA A 42 0.28 14.05 13.84
CA ALA A 42 1.72 13.98 14.06
C ALA A 42 2.52 14.72 12.96
N LEU A 43 2.13 14.63 11.68
CA LEU A 43 2.78 15.34 10.58
C LEU A 43 2.53 16.86 10.58
N HIS A 44 1.46 17.33 11.24
CA HIS A 44 1.20 18.76 11.45
C HIS A 44 1.95 19.33 12.66
N GLU A 45 1.99 18.58 13.77
CA GLU A 45 2.56 19.05 15.04
C GLU A 45 4.08 18.84 15.12
N LEU A 46 4.60 17.78 14.48
CA LEU A 46 5.98 17.35 14.64
C LEU A 46 6.72 17.36 13.29
N PRO A 47 7.96 17.88 13.26
CA PRO A 47 8.74 17.88 12.03
C PRO A 47 9.23 16.46 11.70
N CYS A 48 8.89 16.00 10.51
CA CYS A 48 9.18 14.67 10.00
C CYS A 48 10.16 14.76 8.81
N ASP A 49 11.22 13.95 8.84
CA ASP A 49 12.19 13.83 7.75
C ASP A 49 11.96 12.58 6.89
N LEU A 50 11.26 11.57 7.43
CA LEU A 50 10.94 10.31 6.78
C LEU A 50 9.67 9.70 7.38
N LEU A 51 8.71 9.31 6.54
CA LEU A 51 7.55 8.55 6.96
C LEU A 51 7.75 7.06 6.64
N VAL A 52 7.55 6.18 7.63
CA VAL A 52 7.38 4.74 7.42
C VAL A 52 5.93 4.38 7.77
N CYS A 53 5.11 4.10 6.76
CA CYS A 53 3.67 3.94 6.92
C CYS A 53 3.21 2.58 6.42
N ASP A 54 2.40 1.88 7.20
CA ASP A 54 1.62 0.76 6.70
C ASP A 54 0.59 1.23 5.67
N TYR A 55 0.38 0.41 4.64
CA TYR A 55 -0.52 0.72 3.55
C TYR A 55 -2.02 0.68 3.95
N ALA A 56 -2.39 -0.14 4.94
CA ALA A 56 -3.78 -0.48 5.25
C ALA A 56 -4.05 -0.54 6.76
N MET A 57 -4.21 0.63 7.41
CA MET A 57 -4.45 0.79 8.85
C MET A 57 -5.95 0.91 9.23
N PRO A 58 -6.72 -0.18 9.45
CA PRO A 58 -8.17 -0.15 9.71
C PRO A 58 -8.56 0.58 11.00
N VAL A 59 -9.20 1.73 10.84
CA VAL A 59 -9.94 2.50 11.85
C VAL A 59 -11.19 3.09 11.16
N ASP A 60 -12.33 3.12 11.84
CA ASP A 60 -13.60 3.51 11.24
C ASP A 60 -13.55 4.91 10.58
N ALA A 61 -14.15 5.03 9.39
CA ALA A 61 -14.34 6.27 8.61
C ALA A 61 -13.09 7.03 8.09
N GLN A 62 -11.85 6.55 8.29
CA GLN A 62 -10.62 7.27 7.90
C GLN A 62 -10.04 6.89 6.51
N VAL A 63 -9.17 7.75 5.95
CA VAL A 63 -8.52 7.60 4.64
C VAL A 63 -7.22 6.78 4.74
N ASP A 64 -7.05 5.74 3.91
CA ASP A 64 -5.84 4.90 3.82
C ASP A 64 -5.44 4.56 2.37
N GLY A 65 -4.45 3.68 2.20
CA GLY A 65 -3.98 3.23 0.90
C GLY A 65 -3.47 4.36 0.02
N ILE A 66 -3.69 4.23 -1.29
CA ILE A 66 -3.23 5.21 -2.30
C ILE A 66 -3.82 6.62 -2.06
N GLU A 67 -5.04 6.75 -1.52
CA GLU A 67 -5.65 8.06 -1.22
C GLU A 67 -4.90 8.79 -0.10
N MET A 68 -4.51 8.07 0.96
CA MET A 68 -3.69 8.62 2.03
C MET A 68 -2.31 9.06 1.53
N VAL A 69 -1.68 8.26 0.66
CA VAL A 69 -0.40 8.62 0.04
C VAL A 69 -0.53 9.90 -0.81
N HIS A 70 -1.59 10.05 -1.60
CA HIS A 70 -1.86 11.29 -2.35
C HIS A 70 -2.12 12.49 -1.42
N GLY A 71 -2.89 12.30 -0.35
CA GLY A 71 -3.16 13.33 0.66
C GLY A 71 -1.87 13.83 1.32
N ILE A 72 -1.01 12.90 1.74
CA ILE A 72 0.32 13.20 2.32
C ILE A 72 1.21 13.89 1.29
N ARG A 73 1.29 13.38 0.05
CA ARG A 73 2.08 13.97 -1.04
C ARG A 73 1.64 15.39 -1.38
N SER A 74 0.35 15.70 -1.31
CA SER A 74 -0.18 17.03 -1.62
C SER A 74 0.16 18.09 -0.56
N GLN A 75 0.22 17.70 0.71
CA GLN A 75 0.49 18.59 1.85
C GLN A 75 1.99 18.69 2.17
N TRP A 76 2.73 17.61 2.00
CA TRP A 76 4.18 17.53 2.25
C TRP A 76 4.90 16.97 1.00
N PRO A 77 5.01 17.71 -0.12
CA PRO A 77 5.55 17.17 -1.38
C PRO A 77 7.01 16.69 -1.32
N GLU A 78 7.81 17.18 -0.38
CA GLU A 78 9.22 16.82 -0.22
C GLU A 78 9.48 15.65 0.77
N LEU A 79 8.49 15.26 1.59
CA LEU A 79 8.66 14.23 2.62
C LEU A 79 8.88 12.84 1.99
N PRO A 80 10.04 12.17 2.13
CA PRO A 80 10.17 10.80 1.65
C PRO A 80 9.24 9.86 2.43
N VAL A 81 8.61 8.93 1.69
CA VAL A 81 7.67 7.95 2.23
C VAL A 81 8.16 6.54 1.89
N ILE A 82 8.23 5.67 2.89
CA ILE A 82 8.36 4.22 2.76
C ILE A 82 7.00 3.61 3.12
N MET A 83 6.41 2.86 2.19
CA MET A 83 5.21 2.08 2.44
C MET A 83 5.57 0.65 2.82
N LEU A 84 5.03 0.19 3.95
CA LEU A 84 5.04 -1.20 4.37
C LEU A 84 3.76 -1.86 3.87
N THR A 85 3.87 -3.03 3.25
CA THR A 85 2.70 -3.77 2.78
C THR A 85 3.01 -5.25 2.63
N THR A 86 2.04 -6.13 2.83
CA THR A 86 2.15 -7.54 2.39
C THR A 86 1.64 -7.73 0.95
N MET A 87 1.30 -6.64 0.25
CA MET A 87 0.60 -6.70 -1.02
C MET A 87 1.53 -6.80 -2.22
N SER A 88 1.41 -7.90 -2.97
CA SER A 88 2.29 -8.23 -4.11
C SER A 88 1.72 -7.91 -5.50
N ASN A 89 0.64 -7.12 -5.60
CA ASN A 89 0.05 -6.79 -6.90
C ASN A 89 0.91 -5.76 -7.67
N GLY A 90 1.40 -6.14 -8.85
CA GLY A 90 2.21 -5.27 -9.71
C GLY A 90 1.58 -3.91 -10.02
N VAL A 91 0.26 -3.83 -10.18
CA VAL A 91 -0.46 -2.57 -10.47
C VAL A 91 -0.45 -1.64 -9.26
N ILE A 92 -0.68 -2.18 -8.06
CA ILE A 92 -0.75 -1.40 -6.80
C ILE A 92 0.64 -0.91 -6.43
N LEU A 93 1.63 -1.81 -6.50
CA LEU A 93 3.03 -1.50 -6.26
C LEU A 93 3.53 -0.43 -7.24
N ARG A 94 3.20 -0.56 -8.52
CA ARG A 94 3.57 0.44 -9.53
C ARG A 94 2.87 1.78 -9.31
N ALA A 95 1.58 1.79 -9.00
CA ALA A 95 0.84 3.03 -8.69
C ALA A 95 1.39 3.74 -7.44
N LEU A 96 1.86 2.99 -6.43
CA LEU A 96 2.56 3.57 -5.29
C LEU A 96 3.88 4.24 -5.69
N LEU A 97 4.70 3.59 -6.52
CA LEU A 97 5.93 4.21 -7.06
C LEU A 97 5.62 5.48 -7.88
N GLU A 98 4.62 5.41 -8.75
CA GLU A 98 4.19 6.53 -9.60
C GLU A 98 3.57 7.69 -8.76
N SER A 99 3.03 7.41 -7.57
CA SER A 99 2.59 8.42 -6.59
C SER A 99 3.74 9.12 -5.82
N GLY A 100 5.00 8.75 -6.07
CA GLY A 100 6.16 9.37 -5.41
C GLY A 100 6.54 8.75 -4.06
N VAL A 101 6.18 7.49 -3.83
CA VAL A 101 6.74 6.67 -2.74
C VAL A 101 8.20 6.36 -3.05
N ARG A 102 9.07 6.47 -2.03
CA ARG A 102 10.53 6.25 -2.16
C ARG A 102 10.97 4.87 -1.67
N GLY A 103 10.15 4.17 -0.89
CA GLY A 103 10.39 2.77 -0.53
C GLY A 103 9.13 1.92 -0.57
N LEU A 104 9.18 0.78 -1.24
CA LEU A 104 8.20 -0.30 -1.09
C LEU A 104 8.86 -1.46 -0.37
N VAL A 105 8.42 -1.73 0.86
CA VAL A 105 8.98 -2.78 1.70
C VAL A 105 7.91 -3.81 2.06
N ASP A 106 8.22 -5.07 1.82
CA ASP A 106 7.39 -6.20 2.20
C ASP A 106 7.33 -6.32 3.74
N LYS A 107 6.12 -6.18 4.30
CA LYS A 107 5.86 -6.24 5.74
C LYS A 107 6.15 -7.63 6.33
N ALA A 108 6.24 -8.67 5.49
CA ALA A 108 6.66 -10.02 5.88
C ALA A 108 8.19 -10.23 5.78
N ALA A 109 8.95 -9.28 5.23
CA ALA A 109 10.41 -9.41 5.09
C ALA A 109 11.14 -9.31 6.45
N PRO A 110 12.38 -9.84 6.55
CA PRO A 110 13.22 -9.64 7.72
C PRO A 110 13.47 -8.15 7.98
N ALA A 111 13.48 -7.74 9.24
CA ALA A 111 13.65 -6.33 9.61
C ALA A 111 14.89 -5.66 8.97
N LEU A 112 15.96 -6.40 8.69
CA LEU A 112 17.17 -5.93 7.99
C LEU A 112 16.86 -5.25 6.64
N GLU A 113 15.83 -5.69 5.94
CA GLU A 113 15.42 -5.10 4.66
C GLU A 113 14.87 -3.68 4.84
N LEU A 114 14.06 -3.46 5.89
CA LEU A 114 13.61 -2.12 6.27
C LEU A 114 14.77 -1.20 6.68
N HIS A 115 15.81 -1.71 7.35
CA HIS A 115 17.01 -0.91 7.65
C HIS A 115 17.70 -0.45 6.36
N ALA A 116 17.85 -1.34 5.38
CA ALA A 116 18.46 -1.02 4.09
C ALA A 116 17.61 0.00 3.31
N ALA A 117 16.28 -0.17 3.28
CA ALA A 117 15.35 0.76 2.65
C ALA A 117 15.41 2.17 3.28
N ILE A 118 15.41 2.26 4.62
CA ILE A 118 15.59 3.54 5.34
C ILE A 118 16.89 4.22 4.90
N ARG A 119 18.01 3.49 4.90
CA ARG A 119 19.33 4.05 4.53
C ARG A 119 19.44 4.55 3.11
N ALA A 120 18.83 3.88 2.16
CA ALA A 120 18.82 4.29 0.75
C ALA A 120 17.90 5.49 0.53
N VAL A 121 16.72 5.50 1.15
CA VAL A 121 15.79 6.64 1.07
C VAL A 121 16.36 7.90 1.75
N GLU A 122 17.12 7.76 2.85
CA GLU A 122 17.92 8.85 3.44
C GLU A 122 18.96 9.44 2.47
N GLN A 123 19.44 8.66 1.50
CA GLN A 123 20.39 9.10 0.46
C GLN A 123 19.69 9.65 -0.79
N GLY A 124 18.35 9.62 -0.84
CA GLY A 124 17.57 10.07 -1.98
C GLY A 124 17.39 9.03 -3.07
N ASP A 125 17.64 7.74 -2.79
CA ASP A 125 17.34 6.62 -3.69
C ASP A 125 15.87 6.18 -3.61
N THR A 126 15.46 5.31 -4.53
CA THR A 126 14.16 4.61 -4.47
C THR A 126 14.40 3.11 -4.33
N VAL A 127 13.77 2.48 -3.32
CA VAL A 127 13.94 1.05 -3.00
C VAL A 127 12.64 0.27 -3.18
N VAL A 128 12.78 -0.97 -3.64
CA VAL A 128 11.69 -1.94 -3.77
C VAL A 128 12.19 -3.27 -3.23
N SER A 129 11.38 -3.94 -2.40
CA SER A 129 11.66 -5.30 -1.92
C SER A 129 11.93 -6.28 -3.06
N PRO A 130 12.89 -7.21 -2.92
CA PRO A 130 13.12 -8.23 -3.94
C PRO A 130 11.87 -9.05 -4.28
N SER A 131 11.01 -9.35 -3.27
CA SER A 131 9.74 -10.05 -3.44
C SER A 131 8.72 -9.34 -4.35
N PHE A 132 8.87 -8.04 -4.59
CA PHE A 132 8.00 -7.24 -5.44
C PHE A 132 8.52 -7.07 -6.88
N THR A 133 9.80 -7.40 -7.14
CA THR A 133 10.45 -7.06 -8.42
C THR A 133 9.81 -7.77 -9.61
N GLU A 134 9.51 -9.06 -9.48
CA GLU A 134 8.89 -9.86 -10.53
C GLU A 134 7.45 -9.42 -10.83
N ALA A 135 6.66 -9.12 -9.79
CA ALA A 135 5.29 -8.62 -9.92
C ALA A 135 5.23 -7.26 -10.65
N ILE A 136 6.20 -6.37 -10.42
CA ILE A 136 6.31 -5.08 -11.11
C ILE A 136 6.78 -5.28 -12.57
N ALA A 137 7.75 -6.17 -12.80
CA ALA A 137 8.35 -6.38 -14.11
C ALA A 137 7.46 -7.19 -15.08
N GLY A 138 6.66 -8.12 -14.59
CA GLY A 138 5.75 -8.95 -15.39
C GLY A 138 4.54 -8.21 -15.97
N TYR A 139 4.35 -6.94 -15.62
CA TYR A 139 3.15 -6.18 -15.98
C TYR A 139 3.29 -5.42 -17.32
N ALA A 140 2.53 -5.83 -18.32
CA ALA A 140 2.44 -5.16 -19.62
C ALA A 140 1.50 -3.95 -19.57
N ALA A 141 2.00 -2.77 -19.94
CA ALA A 141 1.40 -1.45 -19.70
C ALA A 141 0.19 -1.07 -20.59
N HIS A 142 -0.78 -1.98 -20.77
CA HIS A 142 -1.97 -1.77 -21.61
C HIS A 142 -3.31 -2.08 -20.88
N LEU A 143 -3.32 -2.12 -19.53
CA LEU A 143 -4.47 -2.57 -18.72
C LEU A 143 -4.71 -1.74 -17.43
N ASP A 144 -4.56 -0.40 -17.48
CA ASP A 144 -4.80 0.51 -16.35
C ASP A 144 -6.30 0.79 -16.07
N GLU A 145 -7.12 -0.22 -15.80
CA GLU A 145 -8.59 -0.03 -15.63
C GLU A 145 -9.07 0.06 -14.16
N PRO A 146 -9.26 1.28 -13.61
CA PRO A 146 -8.10 2.04 -13.15
C PRO A 146 -7.72 1.84 -11.67
N VAL A 147 -6.45 1.48 -11.45
CA VAL A 147 -5.71 1.41 -10.18
C VAL A 147 -6.45 0.80 -8.98
N LEU A 148 -6.61 -0.53 -8.92
CA LEU A 148 -7.33 -1.29 -9.93
C LEU A 148 -8.39 -2.09 -9.17
N TRP A 149 -9.61 -1.59 -8.92
CA TRP A 149 -10.41 -0.55 -9.57
C TRP A 149 -10.75 0.58 -8.57
N ARG A 150 -9.72 1.25 -8.04
CA ARG A 150 -9.67 1.77 -6.66
C ARG A 150 -9.97 0.71 -5.60
N GLU A 151 -9.17 -0.35 -5.75
CA GLU A 151 -8.37 -1.05 -4.73
C GLU A 151 -8.86 -2.29 -3.93
N ILE A 152 -10.04 -2.91 -4.06
CA ILE A 152 -11.36 -2.50 -4.55
C ILE A 152 -12.40 -2.92 -3.47
N ALA A 153 -13.25 -2.12 -2.82
CA ALA A 153 -13.40 -0.65 -2.71
C ALA A 153 -13.56 -0.22 -1.21
N ARG A 154 -12.71 0.69 -0.74
CA ARG A 154 -11.90 0.73 0.53
C ARG A 154 -11.94 -0.27 1.71
N MET A 155 -11.90 -1.59 1.60
CA MET A 155 -11.95 -2.49 0.43
C MET A 155 -13.14 -3.48 0.53
N PHE A 156 -13.85 -3.49 1.67
CA PHE A 156 -15.25 -3.05 1.71
C PHE A 156 -15.46 -2.15 2.93
N GLU A 157 -14.78 -1.00 2.88
CA GLU A 157 -14.78 0.10 3.87
C GLU A 157 -14.42 -0.23 5.34
N ARG A 158 -14.05 -1.50 5.62
CA ARG A 158 -13.23 -2.05 6.73
C ARG A 158 -13.88 -3.10 7.64
N GLY A 159 -15.11 -3.52 7.35
CA GLY A 159 -15.64 -4.82 7.79
C GLY A 159 -15.36 -5.91 6.75
N ARG A 160 -14.07 -6.18 6.45
CA ARG A 160 -13.61 -6.88 5.22
C ARG A 160 -14.10 -8.34 5.07
N SER A 161 -13.79 -8.90 3.90
CA SER A 161 -14.34 -10.10 3.22
C SER A 161 -15.36 -9.70 2.14
N THR A 162 -15.45 -10.32 0.96
CA THR A 162 -15.02 -11.61 0.37
C THR A 162 -13.53 -11.99 0.44
N SER A 163 -13.18 -12.89 1.37
CA SER A 163 -11.82 -13.48 1.57
C SER A 163 -10.66 -12.49 1.81
N GLU A 164 -10.99 -11.28 2.24
CA GLU A 164 -10.10 -10.24 2.81
C GLU A 164 -8.91 -9.73 2.00
N ILE A 165 -9.05 -9.23 0.78
CA ILE A 165 -9.95 -9.63 -0.30
C ILE A 165 -9.01 -9.73 -1.50
N ALA A 166 -8.67 -10.91 -2.03
CA ALA A 166 -8.53 -12.19 -1.34
C ALA A 166 -7.09 -12.28 -0.83
N ALA A 167 -6.84 -11.76 0.37
CA ALA A 167 -5.50 -11.50 0.89
C ALA A 167 -4.65 -10.55 -0.01
N MET A 168 -5.25 -9.44 -0.44
CA MET A 168 -4.59 -8.16 -0.76
C MET A 168 -3.24 -8.25 -1.54
N LEU A 169 -3.19 -8.29 -2.86
CA LEU A 169 -3.88 -9.38 -3.51
C LEU A 169 -3.00 -10.08 -4.55
N GLY A 170 -2.62 -9.35 -5.61
CA GLY A 170 -1.97 -9.96 -6.77
C GLY A 170 -2.86 -10.92 -7.58
N VAL A 171 -4.18 -10.97 -7.34
CA VAL A 171 -5.12 -11.91 -8.00
C VAL A 171 -6.52 -11.30 -8.23
N PRO A 172 -7.41 -12.00 -8.94
CA PRO A 172 -8.86 -11.75 -8.98
C PRO A 172 -9.70 -12.52 -7.94
N VAL A 173 -10.43 -11.86 -7.01
CA VAL A 173 -11.52 -12.56 -6.25
C VAL A 173 -12.78 -12.65 -7.11
N SER A 174 -12.82 -13.48 -8.14
CA SER A 174 -13.61 -13.24 -9.39
C SER A 174 -13.16 -12.03 -10.22
N CYS A 175 -12.12 -11.33 -9.77
CA CYS A 175 -11.80 -9.92 -9.98
C CYS A 175 -12.69 -8.96 -9.17
N VAL A 176 -12.97 -9.44 -7.96
CA VAL A 176 -13.36 -8.81 -6.70
C VAL A 176 -14.86 -8.84 -6.32
N GLU A 177 -15.54 -9.88 -6.81
CA GLU A 177 -16.90 -10.39 -6.55
C GLU A 177 -18.05 -9.40 -6.78
N ARG A 178 -18.34 -8.95 -8.01
CA ARG A 178 -17.69 -9.14 -9.32
C ARG A 178 -16.27 -8.57 -9.46
N HIS A 179 -15.84 -7.43 -8.90
CA HIS A 179 -16.48 -6.46 -7.99
C HIS A 179 -17.58 -5.62 -8.64
N LYS A 180 -18.77 -5.34 -8.06
CA LYS A 180 -19.57 -6.07 -7.07
C LYS A 180 -20.87 -6.65 -7.68
N LEU A 181 -21.77 -5.80 -8.24
CA LEU A 181 -22.32 -6.13 -9.57
C LEU A 181 -21.22 -6.04 -10.62
N ALA A 182 -20.25 -5.12 -10.58
CA ALA A 182 -20.13 -3.68 -10.23
C ALA A 182 -21.18 -2.91 -9.38
N SER A 183 -21.14 -2.94 -8.04
CA SER A 183 -21.92 -2.05 -7.14
C SER A 183 -23.48 -2.09 -7.14
N THR A 184 -24.08 -3.27 -7.31
CA THR A 184 -25.38 -3.69 -6.73
C THR A 184 -26.69 -3.73 -7.57
N VAL A 185 -27.08 -2.76 -8.44
CA VAL A 185 -28.46 -2.78 -9.05
C VAL A 185 -28.58 -2.36 -10.54
N GLY A 186 -29.32 -3.15 -11.35
CA GLY A 186 -30.29 -2.66 -12.35
C GLY A 186 -29.98 -2.74 -13.87
N GLY A 187 -30.77 -3.53 -14.61
CA GLY A 187 -30.86 -3.51 -16.09
C GLY A 187 -31.12 -4.89 -16.71
N ASP A 188 -32.37 -5.24 -17.01
CA ASP A 188 -32.71 -6.45 -17.79
C ASP A 188 -32.20 -6.32 -19.24
N GLU A 189 -31.38 -7.28 -19.71
CA GLU A 189 -31.67 -8.10 -20.90
C GLU A 189 -30.55 -9.12 -21.22
N ASP A 190 -31.00 -10.33 -21.57
CA ASP A 190 -30.34 -11.47 -22.24
C ASP A 190 -28.88 -11.91 -21.97
N THR A 191 -28.74 -13.20 -21.70
CA THR A 191 -27.46 -13.94 -21.74
C THR A 191 -27.39 -14.86 -22.97
N PRO A 192 -26.31 -14.79 -23.76
CA PRO A 192 -25.86 -15.94 -24.54
C PRO A 192 -24.43 -16.37 -24.18
N LYS A 193 -24.20 -17.69 -24.20
CA LYS A 193 -22.86 -18.30 -24.01
C LYS A 193 -22.06 -18.28 -25.31
N THR A 194 -20.76 -18.02 -25.21
CA THR A 194 -19.75 -18.65 -26.09
C THR A 194 -18.38 -18.72 -25.41
N GLU A 195 -17.64 -19.80 -25.64
CA GLU A 195 -16.36 -20.10 -24.98
C GLU A 195 -15.12 -19.51 -25.68
N SER A 196 -14.13 -19.17 -24.85
CA SER A 196 -12.67 -19.20 -25.12
C SER A 196 -12.05 -18.21 -26.11
N GLN A 197 -11.30 -17.22 -25.58
CA GLN A 197 -9.83 -17.11 -25.75
C GLN A 197 -9.19 -15.97 -24.90
N ARG A 198 -8.27 -16.35 -23.99
CA ARG A 198 -7.48 -15.52 -23.01
C ARG A 198 -8.29 -14.88 -21.87
N HIS A 199 -7.61 -14.63 -20.73
CA HIS A 199 -8.25 -14.68 -19.40
C HIS A 199 -8.31 -13.33 -18.66
N PRO A 200 -9.33 -13.10 -17.79
CA PRO A 200 -9.83 -11.74 -17.54
C PRO A 200 -9.14 -10.96 -16.41
N CYS A 201 -8.26 -11.59 -15.62
CA CYS A 201 -7.42 -10.95 -14.58
C CYS A 201 -6.29 -11.92 -14.14
N GLU A 202 -5.53 -12.52 -15.06
CA GLU A 202 -4.35 -13.32 -14.67
C GLU A 202 -3.19 -12.41 -14.19
N PRO A 203 -2.34 -12.91 -13.27
CA PRO A 203 -1.23 -13.75 -13.72
C PRO A 203 -1.22 -15.12 -13.03
N HIS A 204 -1.14 -16.20 -13.83
CA HIS A 204 -0.90 -17.54 -13.31
C HIS A 204 0.43 -18.10 -13.79
N ARG A 205 1.35 -18.22 -12.80
CA ARG A 205 2.80 -18.37 -12.88
C ARG A 205 3.55 -17.10 -13.22
#